data_AF-A0A437QMG7-F1
#
_entry.id   AF-A0A437QMG7-F1
#
_cell.length_a   1.000
_cell.length_b   1.000
_cell.length_c   1.000
_cell.angle_alpha   90.00
_cell.angle_beta   90.00
_cell.angle_gamma   90.00
#
_symmetry.space_group_name_H-M   'P 1'
#
loop_
_entity.id
_entity.type
_entity.pdbx_description
1 polymer ?
#
loop_
_entity_poly.entity_id
_entity_poly.type
_entity_poly.pdbx_seq_one_letter_code
_entity_poly.pdbx_strand_id
1 'polypeptide(L)'
;MNTLKSIGRSNLLLLALSALSISPQLIAAPAQPAKPSLNWQETNLTLNNGSVNVPIGWNMWWGTNGNQWQLSQNGVVVHTAALTANGQNAQSGTKSVAVTAAGTYDYIVSLCNVVGAERSCTASDKRTIKVTGSGGPGTPGGFDPWTQLNFAGWPKPMQQQNVPYQNTSNKMVGGYFVEWGIYGRNYHAYDIPAKNLTHLFYGFIPVCGPNSSLQRDNPQGYSALQAQCQGKPNYTVVVHDKWAALDKGYANDKWDQPIKGLFAEMYRLKKTNPHLKILPSVGGWTLSDPLYAIGTNATHRATFVASMVQFIKTYDFFDGIDIDWEFPGGGGANEALGSPQDGAGFVLLMRDLRLALNTLSQQTGRTYQLTAAMSGGVPKLSQVDWESAHQYMDYINLMTYDYYGAWNGTLGHMAGLYPNPSSPLAGFSAQEAVDHLLARQVPAGKITIGAAMYGRGWKNVANVSGNNPFTGSGGEGIAGSWEKGIEDYKKIETQMMGGVNGSGANGFGLYWDDTGKASFVWNPATKTLVSFDTKRSVQAKGQFIRQRNLGGIFAWELDGDNGHILNAMHEGLGHPKQ
;
A
#
# COMPACT_ATOMS: atom_id res chain seq x y z
N MET A 1 -82.35 14.47 52.44
CA MET A 1 -81.09 15.11 52.85
C MET A 1 -80.44 15.71 51.61
N ASN A 2 -80.01 16.98 51.75
CA ASN A 2 -79.19 17.77 50.83
C ASN A 2 -78.08 16.92 50.16
N THR A 3 -77.59 17.17 48.94
CA THR A 3 -76.89 18.38 48.44
C THR A 3 -76.57 18.08 46.94
N LEU A 4 -76.95 18.91 45.98
CA LEU A 4 -76.20 20.02 45.34
C LEU A 4 -75.07 19.64 44.35
N LYS A 5 -75.15 20.30 43.18
CA LYS A 5 -74.11 20.69 42.19
C LYS A 5 -73.66 19.66 41.14
N SER A 6 -73.40 20.00 39.87
CA SER A 6 -73.69 21.16 39.01
C SER A 6 -73.00 20.89 37.66
N ILE A 7 -73.76 21.01 36.57
CA ILE A 7 -73.41 21.66 35.28
C ILE A 7 -72.36 21.01 34.36
N GLY A 8 -72.75 20.86 33.09
CA GLY A 8 -71.86 20.78 31.94
C GLY A 8 -72.48 20.10 30.72
N ARG A 9 -73.32 20.83 29.97
CA ARG A 9 -73.87 20.39 28.67
C ARG A 9 -72.76 20.29 27.61
N SER A 10 -72.86 19.32 26.70
CA SER A 10 -72.42 19.47 25.31
C SER A 10 -73.16 18.48 24.40
N ASN A 11 -73.67 19.02 23.29
CA ASN A 11 -74.55 18.39 22.30
C ASN A 11 -73.85 17.23 21.55
N LEU A 12 -74.56 16.11 21.34
CA LEU A 12 -74.23 15.16 20.27
C LEU A 12 -75.34 15.19 19.22
N LEU A 13 -74.95 15.64 18.02
CA LEU A 13 -75.74 15.75 16.81
C LEU A 13 -75.91 14.35 16.18
N LEU A 14 -77.11 14.06 15.68
CA LEU A 14 -77.50 12.84 14.95
C LEU A 14 -76.57 12.55 13.75
N LEU A 15 -76.06 11.31 13.67
CA LEU A 15 -75.56 10.74 12.41
C LEU A 15 -76.77 10.29 11.56
N ALA A 16 -76.97 10.95 10.42
CA ALA A 16 -77.80 10.43 9.34
C ALA A 16 -76.92 9.56 8.41
N LEU A 17 -77.21 8.25 8.38
CA LEU A 17 -76.67 7.33 7.38
C LEU A 17 -77.20 7.75 5.99
N SER A 18 -76.30 8.21 5.12
CA SER A 18 -76.52 8.23 3.68
C SER A 18 -75.86 6.99 3.07
N ALA A 19 -76.67 6.02 2.65
CA ALA A 19 -76.21 4.87 1.88
C ALA A 19 -75.85 5.36 0.46
N LEU A 20 -74.56 5.59 0.21
CA LEU A 20 -74.05 5.68 -1.16
C LEU A 20 -74.03 4.28 -1.76
N SER A 21 -74.89 4.05 -2.74
CA SER A 21 -74.80 2.94 -3.67
C SER A 21 -73.52 3.10 -4.51
N ILE A 22 -72.44 2.46 -4.07
CA ILE A 22 -71.23 2.27 -4.86
C ILE A 22 -71.51 1.13 -5.84
N SER A 23 -71.93 1.48 -7.05
CA SER A 23 -71.79 0.56 -8.18
C SER A 23 -70.29 0.27 -8.34
N PRO A 24 -69.83 -1.00 -8.31
CA PRO A 24 -68.45 -1.29 -8.67
C PRO A 24 -68.29 -0.91 -10.14
N GLN A 25 -67.60 0.20 -10.40
CA GLN A 25 -67.06 0.43 -11.73
C GLN A 25 -66.13 -0.75 -11.99
N LEU A 26 -66.53 -1.65 -12.88
CA LEU A 26 -65.62 -2.62 -13.48
C LEU A 26 -64.50 -1.81 -14.12
N ILE A 27 -63.37 -1.69 -13.42
CA ILE A 27 -62.13 -1.20 -14.02
C ILE A 27 -61.81 -2.23 -15.09
N ALA A 28 -61.94 -1.83 -16.36
CA ALA A 28 -61.63 -2.71 -17.47
C ALA A 28 -60.17 -3.15 -17.34
N ALA A 29 -59.93 -4.47 -17.47
CA ALA A 29 -58.59 -5.04 -17.39
C ALA A 29 -57.65 -4.28 -18.36
N PRO A 30 -56.40 -3.98 -17.95
CA PRO A 30 -55.49 -3.20 -18.76
C PRO A 30 -55.27 -3.88 -20.12
N ALA A 31 -55.50 -3.14 -21.20
CA ALA A 31 -55.33 -3.64 -22.56
C ALA A 31 -53.89 -4.14 -22.77
N GLN A 32 -53.73 -5.29 -23.43
CA GLN A 32 -52.41 -5.86 -23.68
C GLN A 32 -51.64 -5.00 -24.71
N PRO A 33 -50.44 -4.49 -24.36
CA PRO A 33 -49.64 -3.71 -25.30
C PRO A 33 -49.14 -4.55 -26.48
N ALA A 34 -48.85 -3.89 -27.60
CA ALA A 34 -48.17 -4.50 -28.73
C ALA A 34 -46.74 -4.93 -28.36
N LYS A 35 -46.23 -5.95 -29.07
CA LYS A 35 -44.90 -6.51 -28.80
C LYS A 35 -43.80 -5.50 -29.16
N PRO A 36 -42.93 -5.10 -28.21
CA PRO A 36 -41.77 -4.30 -28.54
C PRO A 36 -40.71 -5.16 -29.26
N SER A 37 -39.92 -4.51 -30.12
CA SER A 37 -38.74 -5.11 -30.75
C SER A 37 -37.49 -4.42 -30.22
N LEU A 38 -36.50 -5.23 -29.82
CA LEU A 38 -35.18 -4.71 -29.44
C LEU A 38 -34.45 -4.22 -30.70
N ASN A 39 -33.77 -3.08 -30.57
CA ASN A 39 -32.96 -2.53 -31.65
C ASN A 39 -31.76 -3.41 -31.92
N TRP A 40 -31.23 -3.33 -33.14
CA TRP A 40 -29.97 -3.98 -33.45
C TRP A 40 -28.84 -3.38 -32.61
N GLN A 41 -27.97 -4.25 -32.11
CA GLN A 41 -26.74 -3.91 -31.39
C GLN A 41 -25.75 -5.07 -31.46
N GLU A 42 -24.49 -4.75 -31.22
CA GLU A 42 -23.44 -5.75 -31.02
C GLU A 42 -23.79 -6.69 -29.86
N THR A 43 -23.62 -7.99 -30.10
CA THR A 43 -23.87 -9.05 -29.10
C THR A 43 -22.59 -9.63 -28.54
N ASN A 44 -21.43 -9.21 -29.02
CA ASN A 44 -20.13 -9.59 -28.49
C ASN A 44 -19.43 -8.32 -28.03
N LEU A 45 -19.43 -8.08 -26.72
CA LEU A 45 -18.79 -6.92 -26.11
C LEU A 45 -17.57 -7.36 -25.31
N THR A 46 -16.65 -6.44 -25.05
CA THR A 46 -15.47 -6.68 -24.22
C THR A 46 -15.44 -5.69 -23.07
N LEU A 47 -15.13 -6.16 -21.86
CA LEU A 47 -14.91 -5.30 -20.70
C LEU A 47 -13.72 -4.38 -20.94
N ASN A 48 -13.93 -3.08 -20.74
CA ASN A 48 -12.88 -2.05 -20.80
C ASN A 48 -12.65 -1.53 -19.38
N ASN A 49 -11.45 -1.75 -18.83
CA ASN A 49 -11.13 -1.38 -17.43
C ASN A 49 -12.12 -1.94 -16.39
N GLY A 50 -12.55 -3.20 -16.54
CA GLY A 50 -13.41 -3.89 -15.57
C GLY A 50 -14.91 -3.63 -15.71
N SER A 51 -15.35 -2.85 -16.71
CA SER A 51 -16.78 -2.69 -17.02
C SER A 51 -17.05 -2.48 -18.51
N VAL A 52 -18.26 -2.76 -18.97
CA VAL A 52 -18.76 -2.35 -20.28
C VAL A 52 -20.19 -1.86 -20.13
N ASN A 53 -20.51 -0.77 -20.82
CA ASN A 53 -21.88 -0.28 -20.89
C ASN A 53 -22.59 -0.97 -22.06
N VAL A 54 -23.68 -1.66 -21.75
CA VAL A 54 -24.54 -2.33 -22.72
C VAL A 54 -25.72 -1.40 -23.04
N PRO A 55 -25.73 -0.72 -24.19
CA PRO A 55 -26.87 0.08 -24.60
C PRO A 55 -28.01 -0.87 -25.01
N ILE A 56 -29.20 -0.70 -24.44
CA ILE A 56 -30.42 -1.41 -24.83
C ILE A 56 -31.41 -0.38 -25.35
N GLY A 57 -31.74 -0.46 -26.64
CA GLY A 57 -32.80 0.32 -27.27
C GLY A 57 -33.92 -0.57 -27.77
N TRP A 58 -35.14 -0.05 -27.84
CA TRP A 58 -36.28 -0.77 -28.41
C TRP A 58 -37.25 0.18 -29.11
N ASN A 59 -38.01 -0.39 -30.04
CA ASN A 59 -39.12 0.26 -30.73
C ASN A 59 -40.34 -0.66 -30.77
N MET A 60 -41.52 -0.08 -30.63
CA MET A 60 -42.80 -0.65 -31.02
C MET A 60 -43.35 0.29 -32.09
N TRP A 61 -43.56 -0.19 -33.31
CA TRP A 61 -43.84 0.67 -34.47
C TRP A 61 -45.32 1.01 -34.65
N TRP A 62 -46.20 0.10 -34.27
CA TRP A 62 -47.65 0.28 -34.35
C TRP A 62 -48.36 -0.71 -33.40
N GLY A 63 -49.54 -0.32 -32.93
CA GLY A 63 -50.42 -1.16 -32.11
C GLY A 63 -50.69 -0.59 -30.71
N THR A 64 -51.32 -1.38 -29.83
CA THR A 64 -51.71 -0.94 -28.49
C THR A 64 -50.49 -0.44 -27.71
N ASN A 65 -50.50 0.84 -27.34
CA ASN A 65 -49.43 1.45 -26.56
C ASN A 65 -49.40 0.92 -25.11
N GLY A 66 -48.21 0.95 -24.51
CA GLY A 66 -48.01 0.77 -23.08
C GLY A 66 -47.93 2.11 -22.35
N ASN A 67 -48.26 2.13 -21.06
CA ASN A 67 -48.04 3.27 -20.16
C ASN A 67 -46.78 3.12 -19.29
N GLN A 68 -46.09 1.99 -19.41
CA GLN A 68 -44.84 1.69 -18.73
C GLN A 68 -44.01 0.72 -19.56
N TRP A 69 -42.69 0.79 -19.47
CA TRP A 69 -41.81 -0.29 -19.93
C TRP A 69 -40.83 -0.72 -18.85
N GLN A 70 -40.39 -1.98 -18.96
CA GLN A 70 -39.43 -2.59 -18.07
C GLN A 70 -38.31 -3.23 -18.87
N LEU A 71 -37.09 -3.18 -18.34
CA LEU A 71 -35.95 -3.96 -18.82
C LEU A 71 -35.63 -5.02 -17.78
N SER A 72 -35.60 -6.29 -18.18
CA SER A 72 -35.03 -7.36 -17.36
C SER A 72 -33.68 -7.80 -17.88
N GLN A 73 -32.79 -8.17 -16.95
CA GLN A 73 -31.50 -8.80 -17.19
C GLN A 73 -31.51 -10.14 -16.45
N ASN A 74 -31.28 -11.24 -17.17
CA ASN A 74 -31.29 -12.61 -16.63
C ASN A 74 -32.57 -12.93 -15.83
N GLY A 75 -33.72 -12.41 -16.29
CA GLY A 75 -35.03 -12.61 -15.66
C GLY A 75 -35.38 -11.64 -14.54
N VAL A 76 -34.45 -10.78 -14.10
CA VAL A 76 -34.68 -9.79 -13.02
C VAL A 76 -34.90 -8.41 -13.64
N VAL A 77 -35.94 -7.69 -13.22
CA VAL A 77 -36.20 -6.31 -13.68
C VAL A 77 -35.15 -5.37 -13.11
N VAL A 78 -34.35 -4.75 -13.99
CA VAL A 78 -33.25 -3.82 -13.64
C VAL A 78 -33.59 -2.36 -13.96
N HIS A 79 -34.65 -2.11 -14.74
CA HIS A 79 -35.13 -0.77 -15.02
C HIS A 79 -36.65 -0.77 -15.25
N THR A 80 -37.31 0.31 -14.86
CA THR A 80 -38.72 0.58 -15.14
C THR A 80 -38.88 2.08 -15.37
N ALA A 81 -39.65 2.45 -16.39
CA ALA A 81 -39.97 3.84 -16.69
C ALA A 81 -41.39 3.97 -17.24
N ALA A 82 -42.05 5.07 -16.89
CA ALA A 82 -43.36 5.42 -17.43
C ALA A 82 -43.25 5.81 -18.92
N LEU A 83 -44.32 5.57 -19.67
CA LEU A 83 -44.48 5.98 -21.05
C LEU A 83 -45.74 6.82 -21.19
N THR A 84 -45.67 7.85 -22.03
CA THR A 84 -46.85 8.57 -22.47
C THR A 84 -47.50 7.77 -23.60
N ALA A 85 -48.78 7.43 -23.45
CA ALA A 85 -49.54 6.78 -24.51
C ALA A 85 -49.68 7.71 -25.72
N ASN A 86 -49.48 7.17 -26.92
CA ASN A 86 -49.53 7.88 -28.20
C ASN A 86 -50.52 7.20 -29.17
N GLY A 87 -51.67 6.76 -28.65
CA GLY A 87 -52.68 6.04 -29.43
C GLY A 87 -52.20 4.66 -29.90
N GLN A 88 -52.21 4.43 -31.22
CA GLN A 88 -51.66 3.23 -31.87
C GLN A 88 -50.30 3.47 -32.54
N ASN A 89 -49.70 4.65 -32.32
CA ASN A 89 -48.47 5.06 -32.98
C ASN A 89 -47.23 4.51 -32.26
N ALA A 90 -46.06 4.74 -32.86
CA ALA A 90 -44.81 4.20 -32.37
C ALA A 90 -44.44 4.68 -30.95
N GLN A 91 -43.84 3.78 -30.18
CA GLN A 91 -43.20 4.05 -28.88
C GLN A 91 -41.78 3.49 -28.88
N SER A 92 -40.87 4.12 -28.14
CA SER A 92 -39.49 3.69 -28.04
C SER A 92 -38.90 4.04 -26.69
N GLY A 93 -37.76 3.42 -26.36
CA GLY A 93 -37.03 3.69 -25.15
C GLY A 93 -35.59 3.22 -25.25
N THR A 94 -34.72 3.79 -24.43
CA THR A 94 -33.31 3.38 -24.32
C THR A 94 -32.87 3.34 -22.87
N LYS A 95 -31.98 2.40 -22.55
CA LYS A 95 -31.31 2.30 -21.26
C LYS A 95 -29.93 1.69 -21.46
N SER A 96 -28.90 2.31 -20.88
CA SER A 96 -27.57 1.70 -20.78
C SER A 96 -27.44 0.95 -19.45
N VAL A 97 -26.93 -0.28 -19.49
CA VAL A 97 -26.68 -1.15 -18.31
C VAL A 97 -25.18 -1.42 -18.20
N ALA A 98 -24.58 -1.08 -17.06
CA ALA A 98 -23.19 -1.41 -16.78
C ALA A 98 -23.05 -2.90 -16.42
N VAL A 99 -22.17 -3.60 -17.12
CA VAL A 99 -21.80 -4.99 -16.85
C VAL A 99 -20.34 -5.02 -16.41
N THR A 100 -20.07 -5.69 -15.29
CA THR A 100 -18.73 -5.74 -14.66
C THR A 100 -18.11 -7.13 -14.64
N ALA A 101 -18.79 -8.13 -15.22
CA ALA A 101 -18.28 -9.49 -15.28
C ALA A 101 -18.43 -10.06 -16.69
N ALA A 102 -17.52 -10.95 -17.07
CA ALA A 102 -17.66 -11.70 -18.30
C ALA A 102 -18.76 -12.75 -18.14
N GLY A 103 -19.48 -13.01 -19.21
CA GLY A 103 -20.59 -13.94 -19.19
C GLY A 103 -21.61 -13.65 -20.27
N THR A 104 -22.72 -14.36 -20.16
CA THR A 104 -23.85 -14.25 -21.07
C THR A 104 -24.99 -13.57 -20.34
N TYR A 105 -25.51 -12.49 -20.92
CA TYR A 105 -26.56 -11.68 -20.34
C TYR A 105 -27.77 -11.66 -21.27
N ASP A 106 -28.91 -12.11 -20.74
CA ASP A 106 -30.18 -12.12 -21.45
C ASP A 106 -30.98 -10.88 -21.10
N TYR A 107 -31.35 -10.10 -22.12
CA TYR A 107 -32.16 -8.90 -21.98
C TYR A 107 -33.53 -9.08 -22.63
N ILE A 108 -34.57 -8.66 -21.92
CA ILE A 108 -35.96 -8.59 -22.41
C ILE A 108 -36.54 -7.24 -22.03
N VAL A 109 -37.11 -6.55 -23.01
CA VAL A 109 -37.99 -5.40 -22.78
C VAL A 109 -39.43 -5.86 -22.71
N SER A 110 -40.17 -5.39 -21.71
CA SER A 110 -41.61 -5.60 -21.57
C SER A 110 -42.34 -4.26 -21.63
N LEU A 111 -43.29 -4.13 -22.56
CA LEU A 111 -44.25 -3.05 -22.57
C LEU A 111 -45.45 -3.44 -21.73
N CYS A 112 -45.88 -2.56 -20.82
CA CYS A 112 -46.94 -2.83 -19.86
C CYS A 112 -47.99 -1.72 -19.87
N ASN A 113 -49.23 -2.12 -19.64
CA ASN A 113 -50.29 -1.25 -19.16
C ASN A 113 -50.58 -1.61 -17.71
N VAL A 114 -50.42 -0.63 -16.83
CA VAL A 114 -50.65 -0.76 -15.39
C VAL A 114 -51.80 0.15 -15.01
N VAL A 115 -52.85 -0.42 -14.41
CA VAL A 115 -54.04 0.31 -13.94
C VAL A 115 -54.31 -0.15 -12.51
N GLY A 116 -54.04 0.74 -11.53
CA GLY A 116 -54.09 0.36 -10.11
C GLY A 116 -53.10 -0.76 -9.80
N ALA A 117 -53.62 -1.88 -9.27
CA ALA A 117 -52.83 -3.08 -8.97
C ALA A 117 -52.74 -4.06 -10.16
N GLU A 118 -53.55 -3.88 -11.21
CA GLU A 118 -53.56 -4.77 -12.36
C GLU A 118 -52.50 -4.39 -13.40
N ARG A 119 -51.93 -5.40 -14.04
CA ARG A 119 -50.86 -5.25 -15.01
C ARG A 119 -51.02 -6.24 -16.15
N SER A 120 -50.96 -5.75 -17.38
CA SER A 120 -50.86 -6.56 -18.60
C SER A 120 -49.61 -6.15 -19.37
N CYS A 121 -48.73 -7.11 -19.67
CA CYS A 121 -47.46 -6.84 -20.33
C CYS A 121 -47.24 -7.75 -21.54
N THR A 122 -46.55 -7.23 -22.54
CA THR A 122 -46.05 -7.99 -23.68
C THR A 122 -44.53 -7.87 -23.76
N ALA A 123 -43.85 -9.01 -23.75
CA ALA A 123 -42.40 -9.10 -23.81
C ALA A 123 -41.89 -9.14 -25.25
N SER A 124 -40.77 -8.45 -25.49
CA SER A 124 -39.94 -8.62 -26.68
C SER A 124 -39.33 -10.03 -26.75
N ASP A 125 -38.78 -10.37 -27.92
CA ASP A 125 -37.88 -11.53 -28.01
C ASP A 125 -36.62 -11.28 -27.20
N LYS A 126 -36.09 -12.36 -26.61
CA LYS A 126 -34.88 -12.32 -25.79
C LYS A 126 -33.66 -12.00 -26.64
N ARG A 127 -32.86 -11.03 -26.20
CA ARG A 127 -31.54 -10.75 -26.78
C ARG A 127 -30.45 -11.20 -25.83
N THR A 128 -29.63 -12.12 -26.30
CA THR A 128 -28.46 -12.61 -25.56
C THR A 128 -27.22 -11.83 -25.97
N ILE A 129 -26.52 -11.26 -24.99
CA ILE A 129 -25.27 -10.51 -25.17
C ILE A 129 -24.16 -11.26 -24.44
N LYS A 130 -23.13 -11.60 -25.20
CA LYS A 130 -21.90 -12.20 -24.69
C LYS A 130 -20.93 -11.07 -24.36
N VAL A 131 -20.56 -10.96 -23.10
CA VAL A 131 -19.51 -10.08 -22.62
C VAL A 131 -18.27 -10.92 -22.37
N THR A 132 -17.18 -10.58 -23.04
CA THR A 132 -15.86 -11.20 -22.91
C THR A 132 -14.88 -10.21 -22.28
N GLY A 133 -13.63 -10.62 -22.07
CA GLY A 133 -12.70 -9.86 -21.22
C GLY A 133 -12.95 -10.19 -19.75
N SER A 134 -12.72 -9.24 -18.86
CA SER A 134 -12.53 -9.55 -17.44
C SER A 134 -13.05 -8.54 -16.45
N GLY A 135 -13.60 -9.04 -15.35
CA GLY A 135 -14.14 -8.23 -14.25
C GLY A 135 -13.09 -7.58 -13.35
N GLY A 136 -11.96 -7.17 -13.94
CA GLY A 136 -10.79 -6.68 -13.21
C GLY A 136 -10.05 -7.77 -12.42
N PRO A 137 -8.89 -7.44 -11.86
CA PRO A 137 -8.08 -8.37 -11.08
C PRO A 137 -8.85 -8.88 -9.85
N GLY A 138 -8.73 -10.18 -9.55
CA GLY A 138 -9.26 -10.79 -8.31
C GLY A 138 -10.70 -11.31 -8.35
N THR A 139 -11.36 -11.37 -9.52
CA THR A 139 -12.62 -12.11 -9.69
C THR A 139 -12.36 -13.52 -10.23
N PRO A 140 -13.04 -14.58 -9.73
CA PRO A 140 -12.96 -15.91 -10.35
C PRO A 140 -13.39 -15.84 -11.82
N GLY A 141 -12.50 -16.19 -12.75
CA GLY A 141 -12.71 -16.04 -14.20
C GLY A 141 -12.39 -14.65 -14.77
N GLY A 142 -11.81 -13.75 -13.98
CA GLY A 142 -11.28 -12.45 -14.42
C GLY A 142 -9.92 -12.58 -15.13
N PHE A 143 -9.50 -11.49 -15.78
CA PHE A 143 -8.20 -11.30 -16.41
C PHE A 143 -7.21 -11.15 -15.30
N ASP A 144 -6.35 -12.13 -15.26
CA ASP A 144 -5.11 -12.08 -14.55
C ASP A 144 -4.10 -11.42 -15.52
N PRO A 145 -3.74 -10.13 -15.36
CA PRO A 145 -2.77 -9.46 -16.22
C PRO A 145 -1.40 -10.15 -16.19
N TRP A 146 -1.18 -11.02 -15.20
CA TRP A 146 0.04 -11.76 -14.99
C TRP A 146 0.13 -13.04 -15.82
N THR A 147 -1.00 -13.63 -16.24
CA THR A 147 -1.01 -14.85 -17.08
C THR A 147 -0.33 -14.68 -18.44
N GLN A 148 -0.22 -13.42 -18.91
CA GLN A 148 0.41 -13.10 -20.19
C GLN A 148 1.91 -12.79 -20.06
N LEU A 149 2.45 -12.74 -18.84
CA LEU A 149 3.85 -12.45 -18.61
C LEU A 149 4.73 -13.58 -19.14
N ASN A 150 5.74 -13.20 -19.92
CA ASN A 150 6.79 -14.11 -20.33
C ASN A 150 7.76 -14.36 -19.17
N PHE A 151 8.05 -15.64 -18.87
CA PHE A 151 8.99 -16.06 -17.83
C PHE A 151 10.38 -16.45 -18.37
N ALA A 152 10.62 -16.29 -19.69
CA ALA A 152 11.91 -16.57 -20.28
C ALA A 152 13.03 -15.76 -19.60
N GLY A 153 14.03 -16.47 -19.07
CA GLY A 153 15.16 -15.87 -18.35
C GLY A 153 14.94 -15.69 -16.85
N TRP A 154 13.87 -16.26 -16.28
CA TRP A 154 13.61 -16.32 -14.84
C TRP A 154 13.71 -17.77 -14.32
N PRO A 155 14.19 -18.01 -13.08
CA PRO A 155 14.75 -17.04 -12.14
C PRO A 155 16.07 -16.45 -12.63
N LYS A 156 16.36 -15.21 -12.21
CA LYS A 156 17.62 -14.53 -12.51
C LYS A 156 18.71 -15.02 -11.56
N PRO A 157 19.96 -15.18 -12.02
CA PRO A 157 21.07 -15.54 -11.15
C PRO A 157 21.36 -14.42 -10.15
N MET A 158 21.86 -14.77 -8.97
CA MET A 158 22.38 -13.79 -8.01
C MET A 158 23.55 -13.04 -8.64
N GLN A 159 23.61 -11.73 -8.37
CA GLN A 159 24.64 -10.85 -8.89
C GLN A 159 25.62 -10.39 -7.81
N GLN A 160 26.70 -9.75 -8.24
CA GLN A 160 27.74 -9.18 -7.37
C GLN A 160 28.33 -10.24 -6.42
N GLN A 161 28.45 -9.94 -5.12
CA GLN A 161 29.01 -10.85 -4.11
C GLN A 161 27.94 -11.62 -3.34
N ASN A 162 26.68 -11.61 -3.79
CA ASN A 162 25.61 -12.37 -3.16
C ASN A 162 25.89 -13.87 -3.29
N VAL A 163 25.82 -14.60 -2.17
CA VAL A 163 25.92 -16.07 -2.16
C VAL A 163 24.65 -16.67 -1.56
N PRO A 164 24.17 -17.84 -2.02
CA PRO A 164 22.92 -18.40 -1.54
C PRO A 164 23.06 -18.89 -0.08
N TYR A 165 22.01 -18.67 0.72
CA TYR A 165 21.91 -19.17 2.09
C TYR A 165 20.61 -19.93 2.31
N GLN A 166 20.65 -20.89 3.23
CA GLN A 166 19.44 -21.53 3.75
C GLN A 166 18.99 -20.83 5.04
N ASN A 167 17.79 -20.26 5.05
CA ASN A 167 17.19 -19.75 6.28
C ASN A 167 16.77 -20.93 7.18
N THR A 168 17.59 -21.25 8.18
CA THR A 168 17.36 -22.33 9.16
C THR A 168 16.74 -21.84 10.47
N SER A 169 16.65 -20.52 10.67
CA SER A 169 16.17 -19.93 11.93
C SER A 169 14.70 -19.53 11.89
N ASN A 170 14.08 -19.54 10.70
CA ASN A 170 12.76 -18.96 10.43
C ASN A 170 12.64 -17.47 10.80
N LYS A 171 13.76 -16.77 11.03
CA LYS A 171 13.79 -15.34 11.30
C LYS A 171 13.55 -14.55 10.02
N MET A 172 12.98 -13.37 10.18
CA MET A 172 12.77 -12.42 9.09
C MET A 172 14.12 -11.93 8.55
N VAL A 173 14.29 -11.96 7.23
CA VAL A 173 15.42 -11.35 6.50
C VAL A 173 14.79 -10.51 5.40
N GLY A 174 14.73 -9.21 5.63
CA GLY A 174 14.00 -8.25 4.81
C GLY A 174 14.89 -7.28 4.07
N GLY A 175 14.39 -6.68 2.99
CA GLY A 175 15.08 -5.58 2.32
C GLY A 175 14.10 -4.64 1.64
N TYR A 176 14.41 -3.34 1.67
CA TYR A 176 13.68 -2.33 0.91
C TYR A 176 14.24 -2.22 -0.51
N PHE A 177 13.34 -2.23 -1.47
CA PHE A 177 13.61 -1.97 -2.88
C PHE A 177 12.84 -0.72 -3.31
N VAL A 178 13.58 0.28 -3.81
CA VAL A 178 13.01 1.57 -4.15
C VAL A 178 12.60 1.69 -5.61
N GLU A 179 11.41 2.25 -5.84
CA GLU A 179 10.78 2.42 -7.16
C GLU A 179 11.69 3.21 -8.12
N TRP A 180 12.33 4.27 -7.62
CA TRP A 180 13.22 5.12 -8.41
C TRP A 180 14.62 4.51 -8.64
N GLY A 181 14.92 3.35 -8.03
CA GLY A 181 16.21 2.66 -8.15
C GLY A 181 16.56 2.27 -9.59
N ILE A 182 15.56 2.15 -10.46
CA ILE A 182 15.75 1.75 -11.86
C ILE A 182 16.37 2.84 -12.75
N TYR A 183 16.51 4.07 -12.25
CA TYR A 183 17.03 5.20 -13.01
C TYR A 183 18.53 5.35 -12.79
N GLY A 184 18.97 6.42 -12.11
CA GLY A 184 20.39 6.70 -11.90
C GLY A 184 21.14 5.57 -11.18
N ARG A 185 20.48 4.93 -10.22
CA ARG A 185 21.00 3.78 -9.46
C ARG A 185 21.16 2.51 -10.31
N ASN A 186 20.40 2.41 -11.41
CA ASN A 186 20.37 1.27 -12.32
C ASN A 186 20.27 -0.08 -11.58
N TYR A 187 19.36 -0.14 -10.61
CA TYR A 187 19.05 -1.34 -9.84
C TYR A 187 17.59 -1.72 -10.06
N HIS A 188 17.38 -2.91 -10.59
CA HIS A 188 16.08 -3.42 -11.04
C HIS A 188 15.64 -4.62 -10.21
N ALA A 189 14.37 -5.01 -10.35
CA ALA A 189 13.84 -6.14 -9.59
C ALA A 189 14.53 -7.49 -9.92
N TYR A 190 15.16 -7.61 -11.10
CA TYR A 190 15.98 -8.78 -11.45
C TYR A 190 17.36 -8.81 -10.77
N ASP A 191 17.81 -7.70 -10.18
CA ASP A 191 19.05 -7.62 -9.41
C ASP A 191 18.84 -8.06 -7.96
N ILE A 192 17.57 -8.12 -7.50
CA ILE A 192 17.20 -8.50 -6.14
C ILE A 192 17.63 -9.95 -5.86
N PRO A 193 18.46 -10.18 -4.83
CA PRO A 193 18.90 -11.52 -4.42
C PRO A 193 17.79 -12.27 -3.65
N ALA A 194 16.62 -12.47 -4.27
CA ALA A 194 15.39 -12.89 -3.61
C ALA A 194 15.47 -14.23 -2.85
N LYS A 195 16.35 -15.16 -3.24
CA LYS A 195 16.54 -16.41 -2.47
C LYS A 195 17.06 -16.18 -1.05
N ASN A 196 17.70 -15.03 -0.81
CA ASN A 196 18.20 -14.59 0.48
C ASN A 196 17.23 -13.65 1.21
N LEU A 197 15.99 -13.49 0.72
CA LEU A 197 15.01 -12.64 1.36
C LEU A 197 13.77 -13.46 1.73
N THR A 198 13.27 -13.25 2.94
CA THR A 198 11.93 -13.70 3.30
C THR A 198 10.90 -12.62 3.02
N HIS A 199 11.28 -11.35 3.11
CA HIS A 199 10.41 -10.20 2.87
C HIS A 199 11.08 -9.16 1.96
N LEU A 200 10.32 -8.64 1.01
CA LEU A 200 10.69 -7.51 0.15
C LEU A 200 9.69 -6.38 0.41
N PHE A 201 10.18 -5.22 0.82
CA PHE A 201 9.37 -4.02 1.01
C PHE A 201 9.53 -3.11 -0.21
N TYR A 202 8.44 -2.83 -0.91
CA TYR A 202 8.43 -1.95 -2.09
C TYR A 202 8.22 -0.50 -1.65
N GLY A 203 9.30 0.29 -1.72
CA GLY A 203 9.33 1.70 -1.35
C GLY A 203 9.14 2.59 -2.59
N PHE A 204 8.16 3.49 -2.67
CA PHE A 204 7.06 3.67 -1.74
C PHE A 204 5.75 3.89 -2.49
N ILE A 205 4.66 3.48 -1.85
CA ILE A 205 3.29 3.74 -2.30
C ILE A 205 2.81 5.04 -1.65
N PRO A 206 2.58 6.11 -2.44
CA PRO A 206 2.13 7.39 -1.90
C PRO A 206 0.63 7.40 -1.65
N VAL A 207 0.21 8.42 -0.89
CA VAL A 207 -1.19 8.71 -0.61
C VAL A 207 -1.57 10.06 -1.20
N CYS A 208 -2.70 10.13 -1.89
CA CYS A 208 -3.25 11.40 -2.38
C CYS A 208 -3.60 12.34 -1.23
N GLY A 209 -3.34 13.63 -1.40
CA GLY A 209 -3.67 14.66 -0.41
C GLY A 209 -2.55 15.68 -0.23
N PRO A 210 -2.69 16.57 0.77
CA PRO A 210 -1.65 17.53 1.11
C PRO A 210 -0.35 16.81 1.47
N ASN A 211 0.73 17.18 0.77
CA ASN A 211 2.06 16.65 1.03
C ASN A 211 3.12 17.71 0.73
N SER A 212 3.28 18.63 1.68
CA SER A 212 4.19 19.77 1.55
C SER A 212 5.66 19.36 1.67
N SER A 213 5.98 18.30 2.43
CA SER A 213 7.36 17.80 2.48
C SER A 213 7.82 17.29 1.11
N LEU A 214 7.03 16.47 0.43
CA LEU A 214 7.33 16.05 -0.95
C LEU A 214 7.42 17.25 -1.89
N GLN A 215 6.47 18.19 -1.82
CA GLN A 215 6.47 19.38 -2.68
C GLN A 215 7.75 20.20 -2.55
N ARG A 216 8.26 20.35 -1.32
CA ARG A 216 9.48 21.11 -1.03
C ARG A 216 10.73 20.35 -1.45
N ASP A 217 10.84 19.08 -1.08
CA ASP A 217 12.08 18.32 -1.18
C ASP A 217 12.23 17.59 -2.53
N ASN A 218 11.12 17.28 -3.20
CA ASN A 218 11.08 16.68 -4.53
C ASN A 218 9.88 17.19 -5.36
N PRO A 219 9.93 18.42 -5.89
CA PRO A 219 8.83 19.02 -6.66
C PRO A 219 8.39 18.19 -7.87
N GLN A 220 9.33 17.49 -8.54
CA GLN A 220 9.03 16.61 -9.66
C GLN A 220 8.24 15.38 -9.20
N GLY A 221 8.66 14.75 -8.10
CA GLY A 221 7.92 13.68 -7.44
C GLY A 221 6.53 14.14 -7.02
N TYR A 222 6.40 15.35 -6.47
CA TYR A 222 5.09 15.91 -6.14
C TYR A 222 4.20 16.08 -7.37
N SER A 223 4.74 16.59 -8.48
CA SER A 223 4.01 16.70 -9.74
C SER A 223 3.54 15.34 -10.26
N ALA A 224 4.39 14.30 -10.18
CA ALA A 224 4.00 12.94 -10.51
C ALA A 224 2.85 12.43 -9.62
N LEU A 225 2.94 12.65 -8.30
CA LEU A 225 1.87 12.30 -7.37
C LEU A 225 0.55 12.99 -7.73
N GLN A 226 0.57 14.30 -7.99
CA GLN A 226 -0.64 15.06 -8.36
C GLN A 226 -1.29 14.52 -9.64
N ALA A 227 -0.49 14.11 -10.63
CA ALA A 227 -1.01 13.51 -11.86
C ALA A 227 -1.74 12.17 -11.57
N GLN A 228 -1.19 11.32 -10.70
CA GLN A 228 -1.82 10.04 -10.34
C GLN A 228 -3.05 10.23 -9.45
N CYS A 229 -3.14 11.33 -8.72
CA CYS A 229 -4.27 11.68 -7.86
C CYS A 229 -5.42 12.39 -8.57
N GLN A 230 -5.28 12.75 -9.85
CA GLN A 230 -6.32 13.45 -10.59
C GLN A 230 -7.64 12.64 -10.61
N GLY A 231 -8.71 13.27 -10.13
CA GLY A 231 -10.04 12.64 -10.06
C GLY A 231 -10.20 11.60 -8.93
N LYS A 232 -9.24 11.47 -8.02
CA LYS A 232 -9.31 10.58 -6.85
C LYS A 232 -9.55 11.38 -5.56
N PRO A 233 -10.30 10.84 -4.59
CA PRO A 233 -10.42 11.46 -3.27
C PRO A 233 -9.06 11.54 -2.56
N ASN A 234 -8.86 12.58 -1.76
CA ASN A 234 -7.76 12.62 -0.80
C ASN A 234 -7.78 11.36 0.09
N TYR A 235 -6.60 10.97 0.55
CA TYR A 235 -6.32 9.80 1.37
C TYR A 235 -6.48 8.45 0.65
N THR A 236 -6.56 8.45 -0.68
CA THR A 236 -6.52 7.25 -1.51
C THR A 236 -5.06 6.93 -1.89
N VAL A 237 -4.66 5.66 -1.83
CA VAL A 237 -3.33 5.25 -2.32
C VAL A 237 -3.27 5.16 -3.85
N VAL A 238 -2.10 5.50 -4.40
CA VAL A 238 -1.80 5.41 -5.83
C VAL A 238 -0.39 4.87 -6.05
N VAL A 239 -0.07 4.47 -7.28
CA VAL A 239 1.32 4.24 -7.69
C VAL A 239 1.96 5.61 -7.93
N HIS A 240 3.21 5.85 -7.51
CA HIS A 240 3.84 7.17 -7.63
C HIS A 240 4.32 7.44 -9.06
N ASP A 241 5.27 6.63 -9.51
CA ASP A 241 5.80 6.62 -10.87
C ASP A 241 5.19 5.45 -11.64
N LYS A 242 4.08 5.75 -12.33
CA LYS A 242 3.38 4.78 -13.17
C LYS A 242 4.31 4.17 -14.23
N TRP A 243 5.24 4.95 -14.78
CA TRP A 243 6.13 4.45 -15.82
C TRP A 243 7.06 3.38 -15.25
N ALA A 244 7.73 3.67 -14.14
CA ALA A 244 8.61 2.72 -13.45
C ALA A 244 7.86 1.45 -13.05
N ALA A 245 6.71 1.61 -12.41
CA ALA A 245 5.97 0.52 -11.80
C ALA A 245 5.24 -0.37 -12.83
N LEU A 246 4.67 0.20 -13.89
CA LEU A 246 3.69 -0.49 -14.75
C LEU A 246 4.03 -0.49 -16.25
N ASP A 247 4.78 0.48 -16.76
CA ASP A 247 4.90 0.67 -18.22
C ASP A 247 6.30 0.40 -18.78
N LYS A 248 7.36 0.53 -17.97
CA LYS A 248 8.74 0.33 -18.42
C LYS A 248 8.93 -1.09 -18.95
N GLY A 249 9.36 -1.21 -20.19
CA GLY A 249 9.74 -2.48 -20.79
C GLY A 249 11.03 -3.07 -20.20
N TYR A 250 11.04 -4.38 -20.04
CA TYR A 250 12.20 -5.20 -19.74
C TYR A 250 12.47 -6.21 -20.87
N ALA A 251 13.65 -6.81 -20.86
CA ALA A 251 14.01 -7.83 -21.84
C ALA A 251 12.99 -8.99 -21.80
N ASN A 252 12.58 -9.47 -22.97
CA ASN A 252 11.57 -10.52 -23.17
C ASN A 252 10.11 -10.14 -22.86
N ASP A 253 9.83 -8.89 -22.48
CA ASP A 253 8.45 -8.38 -22.45
C ASP A 253 7.87 -8.30 -23.87
N LYS A 254 6.59 -8.65 -24.00
CA LYS A 254 5.85 -8.39 -25.23
C LYS A 254 5.47 -6.91 -25.27
N TRP A 255 5.49 -6.32 -26.46
CA TRP A 255 5.18 -4.89 -26.63
C TRP A 255 3.74 -4.54 -26.22
N ASP A 256 2.81 -5.50 -26.36
CA ASP A 256 1.37 -5.39 -26.10
C ASP A 256 0.93 -6.02 -24.77
N GLN A 257 1.85 -6.50 -23.92
CA GLN A 257 1.44 -7.06 -22.63
C GLN A 257 0.84 -5.95 -21.74
N PRO A 258 -0.20 -6.28 -20.96
CA PRO A 258 -1.02 -5.30 -20.26
C PRO A 258 -0.35 -4.68 -19.04
N ILE A 259 0.68 -5.36 -18.49
CA ILE A 259 1.47 -4.87 -17.36
C ILE A 259 2.94 -5.17 -17.60
N LYS A 260 3.79 -4.18 -17.38
CA LYS A 260 5.26 -4.24 -17.47
C LYS A 260 5.82 -3.66 -16.16
N GLY A 261 6.97 -3.00 -16.23
CA GLY A 261 7.55 -2.28 -15.11
C GLY A 261 7.94 -3.18 -13.95
N LEU A 262 8.15 -2.54 -12.80
CA LEU A 262 8.56 -3.22 -11.57
C LEU A 262 7.51 -4.21 -11.07
N PHE A 263 6.22 -4.00 -11.31
CA PHE A 263 5.17 -4.89 -10.82
C PHE A 263 5.17 -6.22 -11.59
N ALA A 264 5.38 -6.18 -12.91
CA ALA A 264 5.55 -7.41 -13.69
C ALA A 264 6.82 -8.18 -13.25
N GLU A 265 7.93 -7.49 -13.04
CA GLU A 265 9.18 -8.13 -12.60
C GLU A 265 9.07 -8.69 -11.17
N MET A 266 8.44 -7.98 -10.23
CA MET A 266 8.18 -8.49 -8.87
C MET A 266 7.20 -9.67 -8.86
N TYR A 267 6.22 -9.69 -9.77
CA TYR A 267 5.37 -10.87 -9.96
C TYR A 267 6.21 -12.08 -10.38
N ARG A 268 7.12 -11.91 -11.35
CA ARG A 268 8.03 -12.99 -11.79
C ARG A 268 8.97 -13.43 -10.68
N LEU A 269 9.49 -12.48 -9.91
CA LEU A 269 10.33 -12.73 -8.74
C LEU A 269 9.58 -13.60 -7.72
N LYS A 270 8.33 -13.26 -7.40
CA LYS A 270 7.49 -14.02 -6.48
C LYS A 270 7.14 -15.41 -6.98
N LYS A 271 6.80 -15.56 -8.25
CA LYS A 271 6.49 -16.89 -8.83
C LYS A 271 7.69 -17.82 -8.83
N THR A 272 8.89 -17.28 -9.03
CA THR A 272 10.13 -18.07 -8.98
C THR A 272 10.73 -18.21 -7.57
N ASN A 273 10.24 -17.41 -6.61
CA ASN A 273 10.61 -17.48 -5.19
C ASN A 273 9.35 -17.47 -4.32
N PRO A 274 8.55 -18.56 -4.31
CA PRO A 274 7.23 -18.58 -3.67
C PRO A 274 7.24 -18.39 -2.14
N HIS A 275 8.42 -18.48 -1.50
CA HIS A 275 8.62 -18.18 -0.09
C HIS A 275 8.65 -16.67 0.21
N LEU A 276 8.99 -15.84 -0.79
CA LEU A 276 9.14 -14.40 -0.64
C LEU A 276 7.78 -13.73 -0.39
N LYS A 277 7.71 -12.91 0.64
CA LYS A 277 6.60 -12.00 0.91
C LYS A 277 6.91 -10.63 0.34
N ILE A 278 6.04 -10.10 -0.51
CA ILE A 278 6.22 -8.74 -1.08
C ILE A 278 5.17 -7.83 -0.47
N LEU A 279 5.59 -6.78 0.23
CA LEU A 279 4.70 -5.82 0.88
C LEU A 279 4.88 -4.43 0.23
N PRO A 280 3.80 -3.75 -0.17
CA PRO A 280 3.86 -2.35 -0.52
C PRO A 280 4.07 -1.53 0.75
N SER A 281 5.13 -0.71 0.79
CA SER A 281 5.40 0.19 1.92
C SER A 281 4.79 1.56 1.63
N VAL A 282 3.91 2.01 2.52
CA VAL A 282 3.17 3.27 2.39
C VAL A 282 3.76 4.31 3.32
N GLY A 283 4.17 5.44 2.76
CA GLY A 283 4.81 6.52 3.50
C GLY A 283 6.30 6.58 3.18
N GLY A 284 7.13 6.63 4.21
CA GLY A 284 8.54 7.02 4.16
C GLY A 284 8.72 8.52 4.37
N TRP A 285 9.97 8.97 4.45
CA TRP A 285 10.37 10.32 4.85
C TRP A 285 9.55 11.47 4.23
N THR A 286 9.41 11.51 2.90
CA THR A 286 8.71 12.60 2.19
C THR A 286 7.25 12.29 1.85
N LEU A 287 6.75 11.10 2.19
CA LEU A 287 5.41 10.64 1.82
C LEU A 287 4.50 10.41 3.02
N SER A 288 4.96 10.77 4.22
CA SER A 288 4.24 10.59 5.48
C SER A 288 3.25 11.72 5.83
N ASP A 289 3.30 12.88 5.17
CA ASP A 289 2.41 14.03 5.48
C ASP A 289 0.91 13.66 5.57
N PRO A 290 0.32 12.88 4.63
CA PRO A 290 -1.09 12.48 4.73
C PRO A 290 -1.40 11.55 5.92
N LEU A 291 -0.40 10.83 6.44
CA LEU A 291 -0.60 9.84 7.50
C LEU A 291 -0.98 10.47 8.84
N TYR A 292 -0.59 11.72 9.08
CA TYR A 292 -1.03 12.51 10.25
C TYR A 292 -2.56 12.70 10.28
N ALA A 293 -3.16 13.06 9.14
CA ALA A 293 -4.60 13.21 9.03
C ALA A 293 -5.33 11.85 9.01
N ILE A 294 -4.71 10.82 8.44
CA ILE A 294 -5.25 9.44 8.44
C ILE A 294 -5.28 8.87 9.86
N GLY A 295 -4.23 9.07 10.65
CA GLY A 295 -4.19 8.61 12.04
C GLY A 295 -5.30 9.27 12.88
N THR A 296 -5.47 10.59 12.73
CA THR A 296 -6.32 11.39 13.64
C THR A 296 -7.77 11.57 13.18
N ASN A 297 -8.10 11.32 11.90
CA ASN A 297 -9.46 11.48 11.37
C ASN A 297 -10.04 10.14 10.87
N ALA A 298 -11.15 9.71 11.48
CA ALA A 298 -11.79 8.42 11.16
C ALA A 298 -12.28 8.30 9.71
N THR A 299 -12.78 9.38 9.11
CA THR A 299 -13.24 9.39 7.72
C THR A 299 -12.07 9.25 6.76
N HIS A 300 -10.97 9.99 7.00
CA HIS A 300 -9.77 9.88 6.17
C HIS A 300 -9.15 8.48 6.29
N ARG A 301 -9.11 7.94 7.51
CA ARG A 301 -8.66 6.56 7.76
C ARG A 301 -9.49 5.52 7.01
N ALA A 302 -10.81 5.65 7.04
CA ALA A 302 -11.70 4.74 6.33
C ALA A 302 -11.45 4.76 4.81
N THR A 303 -11.28 5.94 4.22
CA THR A 303 -10.90 6.09 2.80
C THR A 303 -9.58 5.41 2.50
N PHE A 304 -8.57 5.66 3.33
CA PHE A 304 -7.24 5.05 3.20
C PHE A 304 -7.30 3.52 3.25
N VAL A 305 -7.90 2.96 4.30
CA VAL A 305 -8.02 1.51 4.50
C VAL A 305 -8.77 0.86 3.32
N ALA A 306 -9.88 1.45 2.87
CA ALA A 306 -10.62 0.94 1.72
C ALA A 306 -9.77 0.96 0.44
N SER A 307 -9.01 2.03 0.20
CA SER A 307 -8.14 2.15 -0.96
C SER A 307 -6.99 1.14 -0.93
N MET A 308 -6.42 0.84 0.23
CA MET A 308 -5.38 -0.18 0.39
C MET A 308 -5.88 -1.59 0.09
N VAL A 309 -7.08 -1.94 0.57
CA VAL A 309 -7.70 -3.23 0.22
C VAL A 309 -7.90 -3.32 -1.29
N GLN A 310 -8.37 -2.26 -1.93
CA GLN A 310 -8.55 -2.23 -3.38
C GLN A 310 -7.21 -2.33 -4.12
N PHE A 311 -6.16 -1.69 -3.61
CA PHE A 311 -4.81 -1.76 -4.17
C PHE A 311 -4.28 -3.20 -4.16
N ILE A 312 -4.40 -3.91 -3.03
CA ILE A 312 -3.99 -5.33 -2.91
C ILE A 312 -4.83 -6.24 -3.80
N LYS A 313 -6.15 -6.01 -3.91
CA LYS A 313 -7.00 -6.77 -4.83
C LYS A 313 -6.58 -6.57 -6.29
N THR A 314 -6.18 -5.35 -6.63
CA THR A 314 -5.74 -4.98 -7.99
C THR A 314 -4.38 -5.58 -8.31
N TYR A 315 -3.46 -5.55 -7.34
CA TYR A 315 -2.09 -6.05 -7.46
C TYR A 315 -1.89 -7.23 -6.52
N ASP A 316 -2.53 -8.34 -6.85
CA ASP A 316 -2.67 -9.51 -5.96
C ASP A 316 -1.36 -10.27 -5.68
N PHE A 317 -0.24 -9.89 -6.29
CA PHE A 317 1.07 -10.40 -5.90
C PHE A 317 1.59 -9.81 -4.58
N PHE A 318 1.00 -8.74 -4.05
CA PHE A 318 1.34 -8.26 -2.71
C PHE A 318 0.76 -9.16 -1.61
N ASP A 319 1.52 -9.41 -0.55
CA ASP A 319 1.21 -10.31 0.57
C ASP A 319 0.78 -9.58 1.84
N GLY A 320 0.55 -8.28 1.78
CA GLY A 320 0.28 -7.51 2.97
C GLY A 320 0.39 -6.01 2.74
N ILE A 321 0.66 -5.29 3.82
CA ILE A 321 0.87 -3.84 3.87
C ILE A 321 2.00 -3.57 4.85
N ASP A 322 2.92 -2.69 4.47
CA ASP A 322 3.86 -2.07 5.39
C ASP A 322 3.50 -0.59 5.56
N ILE A 323 3.39 -0.10 6.80
CA ILE A 323 3.14 1.31 7.10
C ILE A 323 4.41 1.95 7.60
N ASP A 324 4.89 2.96 6.88
CA ASP A 324 6.07 3.72 7.23
C ASP A 324 5.67 5.17 7.51
N TRP A 325 4.99 5.39 8.66
CA TRP A 325 4.65 6.73 9.11
C TRP A 325 5.83 7.34 9.85
N GLU A 326 6.46 8.33 9.23
CA GLU A 326 7.59 9.06 9.77
C GLU A 326 7.21 10.52 10.17
N PHE A 327 6.82 10.81 11.41
CA PHE A 327 6.56 9.91 12.55
C PHE A 327 5.33 10.33 13.35
N PRO A 328 4.60 9.39 13.98
CA PRO A 328 3.62 9.73 15.01
C PRO A 328 4.24 10.63 16.09
N GLY A 329 3.63 11.77 16.36
CA GLY A 329 4.13 12.78 17.30
C GLY A 329 5.03 13.84 16.66
N GLY A 330 5.32 13.74 15.36
CA GLY A 330 6.10 14.72 14.60
C GLY A 330 7.60 14.38 14.48
N GLY A 331 8.40 15.38 14.08
CA GLY A 331 9.84 15.22 13.86
C GLY A 331 10.19 14.41 12.60
N GLY A 332 9.26 14.36 11.63
CA GLY A 332 9.48 13.90 10.26
C GLY A 332 9.90 15.05 9.34
N ALA A 333 9.80 14.85 8.02
CA ALA A 333 10.20 15.86 7.02
C ALA A 333 9.39 17.16 7.10
N ASN A 334 8.16 17.11 7.60
CA ASN A 334 7.33 18.28 7.82
C ASN A 334 7.30 18.66 9.31
N GLU A 335 8.12 19.65 9.67
CA GLU A 335 8.23 20.16 11.04
C GLU A 335 6.94 20.77 11.59
N ALA A 336 5.99 21.13 10.71
CA ALA A 336 4.69 21.68 11.11
C ALA A 336 3.65 20.60 11.45
N LEU A 337 3.97 19.31 11.23
CA LEU A 337 3.08 18.18 11.54
C LEU A 337 3.55 17.43 12.78
N GLY A 338 2.60 16.78 13.43
CA GLY A 338 2.80 16.10 14.71
C GLY A 338 1.77 16.54 15.74
N SER A 339 1.19 15.58 16.44
CA SER A 339 0.26 15.84 17.52
C SER A 339 0.33 14.75 18.61
N PRO A 340 -0.04 15.06 19.86
CA PRO A 340 -0.18 14.05 20.91
C PRO A 340 -1.21 12.96 20.58
N GLN A 341 -2.14 13.21 19.64
CA GLN A 341 -3.15 12.25 19.20
C GLN A 341 -2.59 11.22 18.22
N ASP A 342 -1.43 11.46 17.62
CA ASP A 342 -0.89 10.61 16.57
C ASP A 342 -0.60 9.19 17.06
N GLY A 343 -0.13 9.03 18.30
CA GLY A 343 0.13 7.71 18.90
C GLY A 343 -1.12 6.84 18.96
N ALA A 344 -2.22 7.38 19.47
CA ALA A 344 -3.53 6.71 19.47
C ALA A 344 -4.06 6.53 18.04
N GLY A 345 -3.82 7.50 17.16
CA GLY A 345 -4.16 7.44 15.75
C GLY A 345 -3.47 6.28 15.02
N PHE A 346 -2.19 6.04 15.32
CA PHE A 346 -1.43 4.91 14.80
C PHE A 346 -2.05 3.58 15.24
N VAL A 347 -2.41 3.43 16.52
CA VAL A 347 -3.12 2.23 17.02
C VAL A 347 -4.41 1.96 16.22
N LEU A 348 -5.22 3.01 16.00
CA LEU A 348 -6.46 2.90 15.23
C LEU A 348 -6.22 2.55 13.76
N LEU A 349 -5.18 3.11 13.14
CA LEU A 349 -4.75 2.77 11.79
C LEU A 349 -4.39 1.29 11.67
N MET A 350 -3.52 0.80 12.55
CA MET A 350 -3.08 -0.59 12.51
C MET A 350 -4.23 -1.57 12.79
N ARG A 351 -5.14 -1.22 13.71
CA ARG A 351 -6.37 -1.98 13.95
C ARG A 351 -7.25 -2.07 12.71
N ASP A 352 -7.58 -0.93 12.10
CA ASP A 352 -8.54 -0.88 11.00
C ASP A 352 -7.98 -1.59 9.75
N LEU A 353 -6.68 -1.45 9.47
CA LEU A 353 -5.99 -2.22 8.43
C LEU A 353 -6.02 -3.73 8.72
N ARG A 354 -5.73 -4.15 9.96
CA ARG A 354 -5.75 -5.56 10.33
C ARG A 354 -7.13 -6.18 10.15
N LEU A 355 -8.19 -5.52 10.60
CA LEU A 355 -9.57 -6.00 10.42
C LEU A 355 -9.93 -6.12 8.92
N ALA A 356 -9.50 -5.16 8.11
CA ALA A 356 -9.71 -5.19 6.67
C ALA A 356 -8.94 -6.34 5.98
N LEU A 357 -7.68 -6.58 6.36
CA LEU A 357 -6.88 -7.70 5.86
C LEU A 357 -7.42 -9.06 6.32
N ASN A 358 -7.97 -9.17 7.54
CA ASN A 358 -8.64 -10.39 8.01
C ASN A 358 -9.88 -10.70 7.17
N THR A 359 -10.68 -9.67 6.86
CA THR A 359 -11.83 -9.80 5.96
C THR A 359 -11.39 -10.22 4.57
N LEU A 360 -10.32 -9.62 4.03
CA LEU A 360 -9.75 -10.00 2.74
C LEU A 360 -9.22 -11.44 2.73
N SER A 361 -8.63 -11.89 3.85
CA SER A 361 -8.15 -13.27 4.01
C SER A 361 -9.29 -14.27 3.89
N GLN A 362 -10.43 -13.99 4.56
CA GLN A 362 -11.64 -14.82 4.45
C GLN A 362 -12.21 -14.85 3.04
N GLN A 363 -12.13 -13.74 2.29
CA GLN A 363 -12.62 -13.64 0.91
C GLN A 363 -11.75 -14.39 -0.11
N THR A 364 -10.44 -14.41 0.10
CA THR A 364 -9.46 -14.89 -0.90
C THR A 364 -8.81 -16.22 -0.55
N GLY A 365 -8.94 -16.68 0.70
CA GLY A 365 -8.20 -17.83 1.22
C GLY A 365 -6.70 -17.58 1.43
N ARG A 366 -6.22 -16.36 1.23
CA ARG A 366 -4.81 -15.97 1.43
C ARG A 366 -4.58 -15.43 2.83
N THR A 367 -3.35 -15.52 3.32
CA THR A 367 -2.92 -14.83 4.54
C THR A 367 -2.20 -13.53 4.16
N TYR A 368 -2.57 -12.42 4.81
CA TYR A 368 -1.95 -11.12 4.59
C TYR A 368 -1.24 -10.61 5.84
N GLN A 369 -0.03 -10.09 5.65
CA GLN A 369 0.75 -9.48 6.71
C GLN A 369 0.45 -7.97 6.85
N LEU A 370 0.67 -7.44 8.05
CA LEU A 370 0.69 -6.01 8.33
C LEU A 370 1.95 -5.73 9.14
N THR A 371 2.83 -4.90 8.60
CA THR A 371 4.06 -4.48 9.27
C THR A 371 4.07 -2.96 9.40
N ALA A 372 4.98 -2.46 10.22
CA ALA A 372 5.28 -1.04 10.23
C ALA A 372 6.78 -0.81 10.40
N ALA A 373 7.33 0.10 9.61
CA ALA A 373 8.64 0.70 9.85
C ALA A 373 8.49 1.83 10.87
N MET A 374 9.30 1.76 11.93
CA MET A 374 9.20 2.64 13.08
C MET A 374 10.58 3.17 13.43
N SER A 375 10.65 4.41 13.92
CA SER A 375 11.93 5.01 14.34
C SER A 375 12.71 4.09 15.27
N GLY A 376 14.03 3.95 15.06
CA GLY A 376 14.90 3.30 16.04
C GLY A 376 15.28 4.19 17.23
N GLY A 377 14.79 5.43 17.30
CA GLY A 377 15.07 6.37 18.40
C GLY A 377 13.98 6.32 19.47
N VAL A 378 14.39 6.07 20.72
CA VAL A 378 13.47 5.95 21.87
C VAL A 378 12.53 7.15 22.05
N PRO A 379 12.96 8.43 21.86
CA PRO A 379 12.05 9.56 22.00
C PRO A 379 10.82 9.52 21.08
N LYS A 380 11.01 9.07 19.83
CA LYS A 380 9.94 8.92 18.84
C LYS A 380 9.11 7.66 19.09
N LEU A 381 9.76 6.55 19.43
CA LEU A 381 9.04 5.31 19.82
C LEU A 381 8.12 5.54 21.02
N SER A 382 8.51 6.41 21.95
CA SER A 382 7.72 6.70 23.16
C SER A 382 6.39 7.41 22.87
N GLN A 383 6.16 7.88 21.64
CA GLN A 383 4.91 8.55 21.25
C GLN A 383 3.78 7.57 20.94
N VAL A 384 4.07 6.27 20.78
CA VAL A 384 3.08 5.24 20.41
C VAL A 384 2.72 4.39 21.63
N ASP A 385 1.43 4.09 21.78
CA ASP A 385 0.92 3.09 22.75
C ASP A 385 1.16 1.69 22.20
N TRP A 386 2.31 1.11 22.56
CA TRP A 386 2.75 -0.19 22.05
C TRP A 386 1.95 -1.34 22.62
N GLU A 387 1.54 -1.24 23.89
CA GLU A 387 0.68 -2.17 24.60
C GLU A 387 -0.63 -2.42 23.82
N SER A 388 -1.17 -1.38 23.20
CA SER A 388 -2.33 -1.50 22.33
C SER A 388 -1.98 -1.85 20.87
N ALA A 389 -0.92 -1.27 20.30
CA ALA A 389 -0.61 -1.39 18.87
C ALA A 389 -0.13 -2.79 18.46
N HIS A 390 0.72 -3.42 19.27
CA HIS A 390 1.53 -4.56 18.84
C HIS A 390 0.70 -5.79 18.41
N GLN A 391 -0.54 -5.92 18.88
CA GLN A 391 -1.41 -7.05 18.57
C GLN A 391 -1.84 -7.10 17.09
N TYR A 392 -1.84 -5.95 16.39
CA TYR A 392 -2.33 -5.86 15.02
C TYR A 392 -1.25 -6.12 13.94
N MET A 393 0.02 -6.13 14.34
CA MET A 393 1.16 -6.23 13.43
C MET A 393 1.82 -7.62 13.48
N ASP A 394 2.35 -8.09 12.35
CA ASP A 394 3.20 -9.27 12.27
C ASP A 394 4.64 -8.92 12.68
N TYR A 395 5.16 -7.81 12.14
CA TYR A 395 6.48 -7.29 12.46
C TYR A 395 6.45 -5.77 12.70
N ILE A 396 7.32 -5.33 13.62
CA ILE A 396 7.68 -3.95 13.88
C ILE A 396 9.14 -3.80 13.46
N ASN A 397 9.36 -3.12 12.34
CA ASN A 397 10.66 -2.94 11.71
C ASN A 397 11.32 -1.68 12.28
N LEU A 398 12.18 -1.85 13.30
CA LEU A 398 12.88 -0.74 13.93
C LEU A 398 14.00 -0.25 13.00
N MET A 399 13.88 1.00 12.52
CA MET A 399 14.88 1.71 11.75
C MET A 399 16.05 2.11 12.66
N THR A 400 16.84 1.12 13.09
CA THR A 400 17.99 1.25 13.99
C THR A 400 19.23 1.74 13.24
N TYR A 401 19.02 2.81 12.50
CA TYR A 401 19.97 3.57 11.71
C TYR A 401 19.53 5.04 11.75
N ASP A 402 20.27 5.92 11.11
CA ASP A 402 20.02 7.37 11.08
C ASP A 402 20.00 8.05 12.47
N TYR A 403 20.72 7.47 13.42
CA TYR A 403 20.93 8.07 14.74
C TYR A 403 21.72 9.38 14.68
N TYR A 404 22.63 9.46 13.71
CA TYR A 404 23.52 10.60 13.51
C TYR A 404 23.72 10.86 12.02
N GLY A 405 23.80 12.14 11.66
CA GLY A 405 24.08 12.58 10.29
C GLY A 405 24.45 14.05 10.22
N ALA A 406 24.70 14.54 9.02
CA ALA A 406 25.22 15.89 8.79
C ALA A 406 24.21 17.03 8.97
N TRP A 407 23.02 16.75 9.53
CA TRP A 407 21.94 17.73 9.72
C TRP A 407 22.12 18.65 10.94
N ASN A 408 22.86 18.25 11.97
CA ASN A 408 22.98 19.05 13.21
C ASN A 408 24.40 19.15 13.80
N GLY A 409 25.43 18.77 13.04
CA GLY A 409 26.84 18.85 13.47
C GLY A 409 27.21 17.98 14.67
N THR A 410 26.29 17.13 15.15
CA THR A 410 26.57 16.16 16.20
C THR A 410 27.08 14.89 15.56
N LEU A 411 28.26 14.45 16.00
CA LEU A 411 28.91 13.26 15.46
C LEU A 411 28.56 12.04 16.32
N GLY A 412 28.38 10.90 15.68
CA GLY A 412 28.12 9.64 16.35
C GLY A 412 27.92 8.50 15.36
N HIS A 413 27.73 7.30 15.90
CA HIS A 413 27.53 6.12 15.08
C HIS A 413 26.10 6.07 14.56
N MET A 414 25.93 6.20 13.25
CA MET A 414 24.59 6.27 12.65
C MET A 414 23.75 5.00 12.86
N ALA A 415 24.37 3.84 13.11
CA ALA A 415 23.73 2.52 13.21
C ALA A 415 24.27 1.65 14.36
N GLY A 416 24.63 2.27 15.49
CA GLY A 416 25.20 1.56 16.66
C GLY A 416 24.24 0.54 17.29
N LEU A 417 24.78 -0.63 17.68
CA LEU A 417 24.00 -1.71 18.30
C LEU A 417 23.74 -1.44 19.78
N TYR A 418 24.77 -1.05 20.53
CA TYR A 418 24.70 -0.81 21.98
C TYR A 418 24.88 0.67 22.32
N PRO A 419 24.32 1.14 23.44
CA PRO A 419 24.56 2.50 23.91
C PRO A 419 26.04 2.68 24.21
N ASN A 420 26.61 3.78 23.72
CA ASN A 420 27.97 4.17 24.06
C ASN A 420 27.91 5.28 25.12
N PRO A 421 28.57 5.16 26.30
CA PRO A 421 28.60 6.21 27.31
C PRO A 421 29.18 7.55 26.82
N SER A 422 29.97 7.53 25.74
CA SER A 422 30.51 8.72 25.08
C SER A 422 29.57 9.31 24.01
N SER A 423 28.41 8.70 23.79
CA SER A 423 27.38 9.18 22.86
C SER A 423 26.79 10.50 23.37
N PRO A 424 26.71 11.55 22.53
CA PRO A 424 26.12 12.83 22.93
C PRO A 424 24.59 12.76 23.08
N LEU A 425 23.94 11.76 22.48
CA LEU A 425 22.50 11.53 22.57
C LEU A 425 22.20 10.19 23.26
N ALA A 426 21.16 10.17 24.10
CA ALA A 426 20.63 8.97 24.73
C ALA A 426 19.43 8.40 23.94
N GLY A 427 19.21 7.08 24.00
CA GLY A 427 18.07 6.45 23.31
C GLY A 427 18.27 6.26 21.81
N PHE A 428 19.52 6.26 21.33
CA PHE A 428 19.90 6.16 19.92
C PHE A 428 20.88 4.99 19.70
N SER A 429 20.42 3.80 20.09
CA SER A 429 21.06 2.51 19.79
C SER A 429 20.00 1.43 19.56
N ALA A 430 20.35 0.38 18.81
CA ALA A 430 19.41 -0.70 18.52
C ALA A 430 18.93 -1.41 19.80
N GLN A 431 19.83 -1.62 20.78
CA GLN A 431 19.47 -2.22 22.05
C GLN A 431 18.46 -1.35 22.81
N GLU A 432 18.67 -0.04 22.93
CA GLU A 432 17.74 0.84 23.66
C GLU A 432 16.34 0.83 23.04
N ALA A 433 16.25 0.83 21.70
CA ALA A 433 14.98 0.73 20.98
C ALA A 433 14.25 -0.60 21.25
N VAL A 434 15.00 -1.71 21.21
CA VAL A 434 14.46 -3.05 21.50
C VAL A 434 14.02 -3.17 22.95
N ASP A 435 14.85 -2.73 23.90
CA ASP A 435 14.55 -2.76 25.32
C ASP A 435 13.30 -1.92 25.64
N HIS A 436 13.13 -0.78 24.96
CA HIS A 436 11.95 0.08 25.09
C HIS A 436 10.64 -0.63 24.71
N LEU A 437 10.63 -1.38 23.61
CA LEU A 437 9.46 -2.17 23.17
C LEU A 437 9.21 -3.38 24.07
N LEU A 438 10.27 -4.10 24.45
CA LEU A 438 10.14 -5.26 25.34
C LEU A 438 9.59 -4.86 26.71
N ALA A 439 9.99 -3.70 27.24
CA ALA A 439 9.46 -3.15 28.49
C ALA A 439 7.95 -2.84 28.43
N ARG A 440 7.39 -2.70 27.22
CA ARG A 440 5.96 -2.51 26.94
C ARG A 440 5.27 -3.78 26.45
N GLN A 441 5.85 -4.93 26.79
CA GLN A 441 5.30 -6.25 26.52
C GLN A 441 5.13 -6.61 25.04
N VAL A 442 5.77 -5.87 24.13
CA VAL A 442 5.83 -6.26 22.71
C VAL A 442 6.55 -7.61 22.61
N PRO A 443 5.94 -8.64 22.00
CA PRO A 443 6.59 -9.93 21.86
C PRO A 443 7.88 -9.82 21.05
N ALA A 444 8.99 -10.35 21.57
CA ALA A 444 10.31 -10.28 20.93
C ALA A 444 10.29 -10.73 19.47
N GLY A 445 9.55 -11.81 19.16
CA GLY A 445 9.41 -12.34 17.80
C GLY A 445 8.74 -11.41 16.79
N LYS A 446 8.09 -10.32 17.22
CA LYS A 446 7.56 -9.27 16.33
C LYS A 446 8.57 -8.16 16.05
N ILE A 447 9.61 -8.01 16.87
CA ILE A 447 10.56 -6.90 16.75
C ILE A 447 11.65 -7.30 15.76
N THR A 448 11.89 -6.48 14.74
CA THR A 448 13.05 -6.64 13.83
C THR A 448 13.90 -5.38 13.88
N ILE A 449 15.20 -5.50 13.63
CA ILE A 449 16.15 -4.36 13.65
C ILE A 449 16.74 -4.14 12.26
N GLY A 450 17.20 -2.92 12.01
CA GLY A 450 17.69 -2.46 10.72
C GLY A 450 19.20 -2.62 10.53
N ALA A 451 19.62 -3.03 9.33
CA ALA A 451 20.97 -2.89 8.79
C ALA A 451 20.99 -1.77 7.73
N ALA A 452 22.00 -0.91 7.79
CA ALA A 452 22.18 0.16 6.81
C ALA A 452 23.09 -0.32 5.66
N MET A 453 22.59 -0.32 4.43
CA MET A 453 23.36 -0.57 3.21
C MET A 453 23.97 0.73 2.65
N TYR A 454 24.23 1.69 3.52
CA TYR A 454 24.80 3.01 3.26
C TYR A 454 25.50 3.51 4.52
N GLY A 455 26.23 4.62 4.38
CA GLY A 455 26.83 5.35 5.47
C GLY A 455 26.42 6.81 5.49
N ARG A 456 26.40 7.40 6.69
CA ARG A 456 26.27 8.85 6.89
C ARG A 456 27.63 9.47 7.12
N GLY A 457 27.92 10.54 6.40
CA GLY A 457 29.26 11.11 6.34
C GLY A 457 29.33 12.62 6.47
N TRP A 458 30.43 13.06 7.09
CA TRP A 458 30.81 14.45 7.31
C TRP A 458 32.19 14.72 6.72
N LYS A 459 32.40 15.90 6.15
CA LYS A 459 33.72 16.44 5.79
C LYS A 459 34.00 17.69 6.62
N ASN A 460 35.27 18.08 6.70
CA ASN A 460 35.72 19.25 7.47
C ASN A 460 35.35 19.18 8.96
N VAL A 461 35.42 17.99 9.56
CA VAL A 461 35.16 17.83 11.01
C VAL A 461 36.15 18.67 11.81
N ALA A 462 35.65 19.48 12.75
CA ALA A 462 36.46 20.40 13.55
C ALA A 462 36.86 19.79 14.91
N ASN A 463 37.89 20.35 15.54
CA ASN A 463 38.27 20.07 16.94
C ASN A 463 38.52 18.58 17.27
N VAL A 464 38.98 17.80 16.29
CA VAL A 464 39.33 16.38 16.49
C VAL A 464 40.55 16.26 17.40
N SER A 465 40.48 15.35 18.37
CA SER A 465 41.55 15.05 19.32
C SER A 465 41.79 13.54 19.40
N GLY A 466 43.03 13.14 19.73
CA GLY A 466 43.38 11.72 19.92
C GLY A 466 43.16 10.82 18.69
N ASN A 467 43.12 11.40 17.48
CA ASN A 467 42.76 10.72 16.22
C ASN A 467 41.39 10.00 16.28
N ASN A 468 40.48 10.46 17.13
CA ASN A 468 39.11 9.97 17.21
C ASN A 468 38.16 11.06 16.66
N PRO A 469 37.55 10.87 15.47
CA PRO A 469 36.72 11.90 14.87
C PRO A 469 35.47 12.22 15.68
N PHE A 470 34.98 11.31 16.53
CA PHE A 470 33.82 11.54 17.38
C PHE A 470 34.07 12.48 18.56
N THR A 471 35.34 12.85 18.85
CA THR A 471 35.61 13.95 19.80
C THR A 471 35.44 15.32 19.15
N GLY A 472 35.36 15.37 17.82
CA GLY A 472 35.16 16.58 17.07
C GLY A 472 33.70 17.02 17.05
N SER A 473 33.42 18.05 16.27
CA SER A 473 32.05 18.53 16.04
C SER A 473 31.90 19.18 14.68
N GLY A 474 30.65 19.40 14.28
CA GLY A 474 30.29 20.05 13.03
C GLY A 474 30.55 19.17 11.81
N GLY A 475 31.01 19.79 10.74
CA GLY A 475 31.22 19.15 9.45
C GLY A 475 30.02 19.24 8.51
N GLU A 476 30.31 19.39 7.23
CA GLU A 476 29.30 19.39 6.17
C GLU A 476 29.05 17.95 5.72
N GLY A 477 27.84 17.66 5.22
CA GLY A 477 27.61 16.39 4.54
C GLY A 477 28.60 16.17 3.39
N ILE A 478 29.17 14.95 3.31
CA ILE A 478 29.95 14.52 2.15
C ILE A 478 29.14 14.65 0.85
N ALA A 479 29.78 14.63 -0.32
CA ALA A 479 29.04 14.69 -1.58
C ALA A 479 28.03 13.52 -1.73
N GLY A 480 28.42 12.34 -1.26
CA GLY A 480 27.59 11.14 -1.31
C GLY A 480 27.53 10.47 -2.68
N SER A 481 26.75 9.39 -2.78
CA SER A 481 26.50 8.67 -4.04
C SER A 481 25.42 9.36 -4.86
N TRP A 482 24.30 9.65 -4.20
CA TRP A 482 23.09 10.18 -4.84
C TRP A 482 22.58 11.46 -4.17
N GLU A 483 22.89 11.63 -2.88
CA GLU A 483 22.47 12.77 -2.09
C GLU A 483 23.54 13.15 -1.07
N LYS A 484 23.56 14.43 -0.69
CA LYS A 484 24.56 14.98 0.21
C LYS A 484 24.47 14.29 1.58
N GLY A 485 25.61 13.81 2.06
CA GLY A 485 25.78 13.21 3.37
C GLY A 485 25.53 11.71 3.44
N ILE A 486 25.15 11.05 2.34
CA ILE A 486 24.87 9.61 2.27
C ILE A 486 25.71 8.94 1.18
N GLU A 487 26.45 7.89 1.51
CA GLU A 487 27.27 7.12 0.57
C GLU A 487 26.85 5.64 0.60
N ASP A 488 26.61 5.05 -0.58
CA ASP A 488 26.24 3.62 -0.68
C ASP A 488 27.35 2.73 -0.11
N TYR A 489 26.97 1.64 0.57
CA TYR A 489 27.94 0.70 1.15
C TYR A 489 28.94 0.19 0.10
N LYS A 490 28.47 -0.16 -1.11
CA LYS A 490 29.32 -0.62 -2.22
C LYS A 490 30.43 0.37 -2.59
N LYS A 491 30.18 1.68 -2.44
CA LYS A 491 31.16 2.74 -2.71
C LYS A 491 32.06 2.98 -1.49
N ILE A 492 31.53 2.93 -0.27
CA ILE A 492 32.35 2.97 0.94
C ILE A 492 33.37 1.82 0.95
N GLU A 493 32.93 0.59 0.64
CA GLU A 493 33.80 -0.58 0.65
C GLU A 493 34.95 -0.44 -0.35
N THR A 494 34.66 -0.01 -1.57
CA THR A 494 35.66 0.09 -2.64
C THR A 494 36.54 1.33 -2.52
N GLN A 495 35.99 2.49 -2.15
CA GLN A 495 36.68 3.77 -2.19
C GLN A 495 37.26 4.22 -0.84
N MET A 496 36.85 3.63 0.28
CA MET A 496 37.29 4.05 1.61
C MET A 496 37.87 2.89 2.41
N MET A 497 37.20 1.73 2.42
CA MET A 497 37.71 0.56 3.13
C MET A 497 38.84 -0.15 2.39
N GLY A 498 38.92 -0.08 1.06
CA GLY A 498 39.87 -0.89 0.29
C GLY A 498 39.46 -2.36 0.19
N GLY A 499 38.16 -2.64 0.17
CA GLY A 499 37.58 -3.99 0.15
C GLY A 499 37.05 -4.44 1.51
N VAL A 500 36.37 -5.59 1.52
CA VAL A 500 35.63 -6.12 2.69
C VAL A 500 36.47 -6.30 3.96
N ASN A 501 37.79 -6.51 3.80
CA ASN A 501 38.72 -6.69 4.91
C ASN A 501 39.30 -5.38 5.46
N GLY A 502 39.03 -4.22 4.83
CA GLY A 502 39.40 -2.93 5.37
C GLY A 502 40.88 -2.57 5.28
N SER A 503 41.54 -2.80 4.13
CA SER A 503 42.96 -2.43 3.96
C SER A 503 43.23 -0.91 3.95
N GLY A 504 42.19 -0.10 3.86
CA GLY A 504 42.22 1.34 3.62
C GLY A 504 42.32 1.69 2.14
N ALA A 505 41.66 2.77 1.74
CA ALA A 505 41.73 3.36 0.39
C ALA A 505 41.57 4.88 0.48
N ASN A 506 42.16 5.62 -0.47
CA ASN A 506 42.03 7.08 -0.58
C ASN A 506 42.29 7.86 0.73
N GLY A 507 43.24 7.39 1.55
CA GLY A 507 43.60 8.01 2.84
C GLY A 507 42.65 7.72 3.99
N PHE A 508 41.63 6.87 3.78
CA PHE A 508 40.73 6.40 4.84
C PHE A 508 41.31 5.17 5.53
N GLY A 509 41.19 5.13 6.87
CA GLY A 509 41.32 3.92 7.67
C GLY A 509 39.96 3.43 8.16
N LEU A 510 39.77 2.11 8.26
CA LEU A 510 38.59 1.49 8.87
C LEU A 510 38.81 1.33 10.39
N TYR A 511 37.83 1.74 11.18
CA TYR A 511 37.86 1.70 12.63
C TYR A 511 36.63 0.98 13.19
N TRP A 512 36.83 0.34 14.34
CA TRP A 512 35.82 -0.42 15.06
C TRP A 512 35.65 0.11 16.48
N ASP A 513 34.43 0.49 16.84
CA ASP A 513 34.03 0.77 18.21
C ASP A 513 33.44 -0.51 18.83
N ASP A 514 34.18 -1.11 19.75
CA ASP A 514 33.75 -2.36 20.39
C ASP A 514 32.64 -2.17 21.42
N THR A 515 32.49 -0.96 21.99
CA THR A 515 31.40 -0.64 22.92
C THR A 515 30.07 -0.59 22.17
N GLY A 516 30.00 0.21 21.10
CA GLY A 516 28.79 0.35 20.29
C GLY A 516 28.56 -0.77 19.27
N LYS A 517 29.56 -1.63 19.05
CA LYS A 517 29.65 -2.61 17.93
C LYS A 517 29.40 -1.94 16.58
N ALA A 518 30.04 -0.80 16.37
CA ALA A 518 29.82 0.08 15.23
C ALA A 518 31.11 0.31 14.44
N SER A 519 30.98 0.55 13.14
CA SER A 519 32.09 0.79 12.23
C SER A 519 32.06 2.21 11.67
N PHE A 520 33.24 2.74 11.38
CA PHE A 520 33.40 3.99 10.67
C PHE A 520 34.72 4.03 9.92
N VAL A 521 34.79 4.85 8.88
CA VAL A 521 36.04 5.20 8.21
C VAL A 521 36.39 6.65 8.50
N TRP A 522 37.69 6.91 8.66
CA TRP A 522 38.21 8.25 8.93
C TRP A 522 39.40 8.56 8.05
N ASN A 523 39.35 9.71 7.38
CA ASN A 523 40.48 10.32 6.68
C ASN A 523 40.94 11.56 7.45
N PRO A 524 42.10 11.52 8.14
CA PRO A 524 42.58 12.65 8.94
C PRO A 524 43.04 13.84 8.09
N ALA A 525 43.49 13.60 6.85
CA ALA A 525 43.99 14.66 5.97
C ALA A 525 42.84 15.55 5.46
N THR A 526 41.72 14.94 5.07
CA THR A 526 40.53 15.66 4.60
C THR A 526 39.50 15.90 5.70
N LYS A 527 39.79 15.44 6.92
CA LYS A 527 38.89 15.44 8.08
C LYS A 527 37.50 14.90 7.72
N THR A 528 37.48 13.77 7.02
CA THR A 528 36.26 13.13 6.52
C THR A 528 35.94 11.88 7.31
N LEU A 529 34.76 11.84 7.93
CA LEU A 529 34.22 10.75 8.71
C LEU A 529 33.03 10.15 7.95
N VAL A 530 32.94 8.83 7.87
CA VAL A 530 31.72 8.13 7.45
C VAL A 530 31.43 7.00 8.44
N SER A 531 30.25 7.01 9.07
CA SER A 531 29.75 5.93 9.93
C SER A 531 28.76 5.09 9.13
N PHE A 532 28.81 3.76 9.29
CA PHE A 532 28.04 2.82 8.48
C PHE A 532 28.05 1.42 9.09
N ASP A 533 27.22 0.53 8.57
CA ASP A 533 27.28 -0.90 8.89
C ASP A 533 28.33 -1.62 8.02
N THR A 534 29.12 -2.49 8.65
CA THR A 534 30.02 -3.43 7.96
C THR A 534 29.51 -4.85 8.13
N LYS A 535 30.11 -5.79 7.40
CA LYS A 535 29.95 -7.23 7.66
C LYS A 535 30.06 -7.57 9.15
N ARG A 536 31.02 -6.98 9.87
CA ARG A 536 31.24 -7.22 11.30
C ARG A 536 30.11 -6.69 12.18
N SER A 537 29.63 -5.46 11.97
CA SER A 537 28.53 -4.91 12.78
C SER A 537 27.21 -5.63 12.50
N VAL A 538 26.94 -6.00 11.25
CA VAL A 538 25.72 -6.72 10.87
C VAL A 538 25.72 -8.15 11.41
N GLN A 539 26.86 -8.84 11.43
CA GLN A 539 26.98 -10.12 12.14
C GLN A 539 26.69 -9.96 13.64
N ALA A 540 27.17 -8.88 14.28
CA ALA A 540 26.87 -8.60 15.69
C ALA A 540 25.36 -8.34 15.91
N LYS A 541 24.70 -7.61 15.02
CA LYS A 541 23.23 -7.44 15.03
C LYS A 541 22.51 -8.79 14.91
N GLY A 542 22.94 -9.66 14.00
CA GLY A 542 22.41 -11.02 13.87
C GLY A 542 22.57 -11.86 15.14
N GLN A 543 23.74 -11.79 15.78
CA GLN A 543 23.98 -12.47 17.07
C GLN A 543 23.06 -11.94 18.17
N PHE A 544 22.89 -10.62 18.26
CA PHE A 544 21.97 -9.98 19.19
C PHE A 544 20.53 -10.42 18.97
N ILE A 545 20.06 -10.51 17.72
CA ILE A 545 18.73 -11.02 17.38
C ILE A 545 18.52 -12.44 17.92
N ARG A 546 19.50 -13.33 17.76
CA ARG A 546 19.41 -14.71 18.28
C ARG A 546 19.38 -14.72 19.80
N GLN A 547 20.26 -13.97 20.45
CA GLN A 547 20.36 -13.91 21.91
C GLN A 547 19.08 -13.37 22.56
N ARG A 548 18.45 -12.38 21.93
CA ARG A 548 17.23 -11.73 22.41
C ARG A 548 15.94 -12.34 21.85
N ASN A 549 16.06 -13.41 21.05
CA ASN A 549 14.97 -14.08 20.34
C ASN A 549 14.06 -13.12 19.54
N LEU A 550 14.65 -12.12 18.89
CA LEU A 550 13.92 -11.14 18.08
C LEU A 550 13.36 -11.77 16.80
N GLY A 551 12.47 -11.06 16.11
CA GLY A 551 11.81 -11.51 14.88
C GLY A 551 12.73 -11.63 13.68
N GLY A 552 13.78 -10.81 13.59
CA GLY A 552 14.73 -10.86 12.47
C GLY A 552 15.44 -9.53 12.21
N ILE A 553 15.90 -9.37 10.98
CA ILE A 553 16.65 -8.22 10.48
C ILE A 553 16.11 -7.78 9.12
N PHE A 554 16.11 -6.47 8.85
CA PHE A 554 15.82 -5.93 7.53
C PHE A 554 16.87 -4.90 7.13
N ALA A 555 16.96 -4.56 5.85
CA ALA A 555 17.94 -3.60 5.35
C ALA A 555 17.33 -2.47 4.52
N TRP A 556 17.90 -1.27 4.68
CA TRP A 556 17.68 -0.10 3.83
C TRP A 556 19.01 0.35 3.20
N GLU A 557 19.13 0.52 1.89
CA GLU A 557 18.27 0.00 0.80
C GLU A 557 19.08 -0.98 -0.06
N LEU A 558 18.40 -1.96 -0.67
CA LEU A 558 19.04 -3.12 -1.31
C LEU A 558 20.05 -2.74 -2.40
N ASP A 559 19.79 -1.66 -3.13
CA ASP A 559 20.68 -1.18 -4.20
C ASP A 559 22.00 -0.58 -3.70
N GLY A 560 22.10 -0.23 -2.41
CA GLY A 560 23.33 0.27 -1.79
C GLY A 560 24.35 -0.83 -1.48
N ASP A 561 23.93 -2.10 -1.42
CA ASP A 561 24.79 -3.24 -1.13
C ASP A 561 25.53 -3.75 -2.38
N ASN A 562 26.63 -4.47 -2.14
CA ASN A 562 27.32 -5.28 -3.14
C ASN A 562 27.17 -6.80 -2.89
N GLY A 563 26.34 -7.17 -1.92
CA GLY A 563 26.04 -8.52 -1.45
C GLY A 563 26.66 -8.85 -0.09
N HIS A 564 27.67 -8.10 0.37
CA HIS A 564 28.34 -8.42 1.64
C HIS A 564 27.48 -8.12 2.87
N ILE A 565 26.63 -7.08 2.84
CA ILE A 565 25.74 -6.77 3.96
C ILE A 565 24.63 -7.81 4.06
N LEU A 566 23.97 -8.16 2.95
CA LEU A 566 22.95 -9.21 2.96
C LEU A 566 23.52 -10.57 3.37
N ASN A 567 24.70 -10.93 2.88
CA ASN A 567 25.40 -12.13 3.32
C ASN A 567 25.65 -12.10 4.84
N ALA A 568 26.08 -10.95 5.38
CA ALA A 568 26.34 -10.78 6.81
C ALA A 568 25.07 -10.91 7.67
N MET A 569 23.91 -10.48 7.16
CA MET A 569 22.61 -10.69 7.83
C MET A 569 22.35 -12.18 8.05
N HIS A 570 22.59 -13.02 7.02
CA HIS A 570 22.46 -14.48 7.13
C HIS A 570 23.51 -15.09 8.06
N GLU A 571 24.78 -14.73 7.89
CA GLU A 571 25.88 -15.26 8.72
C GLU A 571 25.65 -14.92 10.21
N GLY A 572 25.21 -13.70 10.53
CA GLY A 572 24.88 -13.28 11.89
C GLY A 572 23.72 -14.08 12.50
N LEU A 573 22.73 -14.44 11.70
CA LEU A 573 21.62 -15.31 12.10
C LEU A 573 22.02 -16.80 12.18
N GLY A 574 23.23 -17.17 11.78
CA GLY A 574 23.72 -18.55 11.80
C GLY A 574 23.18 -19.41 10.65
N HIS A 575 22.76 -18.81 9.55
CA HIS A 575 22.32 -19.52 8.35
C HIS A 575 23.52 -20.13 7.62
N PRO A 576 23.47 -21.42 7.23
CA PRO A 576 24.52 -22.02 6.42
C PRO A 576 24.46 -21.51 4.97
N LYS A 577 25.64 -21.36 4.35
CA LYS A 577 25.79 -21.14 2.91
C LYS A 577 25.36 -22.42 2.16
N GLN A 578 24.69 -22.26 1.01
CA GLN A 578 24.27 -23.36 0.14
C GLN A 578 25.32 -23.71 -0.91
#